data_AF-B1N3J2-F1
#
_entry.id   AF-B1N3J2-F1
#
_cell.length_a   1.000
_cell.length_b   1.000
_cell.length_c   1.000
_cell.angle_alpha   90.00
_cell.angle_beta   90.00
_cell.angle_gamma   90.00
#
_symmetry.space_group_name_H-M   'P 1'
#
loop_
_entity.id
_entity.type
_entity.pdbx_description
1 polymer ?
#
loop_
_entity_poly.entity_id
_entity_poly.type
_entity_poly.pdbx_seq_one_letter_code
_entity_poly.pdbx_strand_id
1 'polypeptide(L)'
;MDQFNTFIETWMSPIIDILEQGLINIAIKNDDERFWTVSPRENVHQLLFAIPFCLVDLVLCYLIFPKTSTVHKNEKKWYYNILGCLCIFFFIMQLIYKYLRGVIVSIFMPCHCVLLVQSIVLFFYPQHTPFLYYCSCLPAVALIFPDTKKNILFFEKPMYFIQHTFQFLMPIVFNVTNTRPTIRQFFGYYFFGVFLFLLLAFYVMVPFSYATGLNLSFMLYYPHSSPWKGERYRLNAMLFVHYLGWIFGFVVYYLHVLFQWFIQNVLMLFKSTQRSKKEE
;
A
#
# COMPACT_ATOMS: atom_id res chain seq x y z
N MET A 1 -10.99 22.28 5.26
CA MET A 1 -11.95 21.73 4.30
C MET A 1 -13.01 22.74 3.93
N ASP A 2 -13.75 23.32 4.88
CA ASP A 2 -14.88 24.21 4.53
C ASP A 2 -14.49 25.43 3.66
N GLN A 3 -13.33 26.05 3.94
CA GLN A 3 -12.76 27.10 3.09
C GLN A 3 -12.35 26.59 1.70
N PHE A 4 -11.80 25.37 1.63
CA PHE A 4 -11.44 24.74 0.35
C PHE A 4 -12.70 24.45 -0.44
N ASN A 5 -13.70 23.78 0.14
CA ASN A 5 -14.99 23.49 -0.49
C ASN A 5 -15.64 24.78 -1.00
N THR A 6 -15.68 25.84 -0.19
CA THR A 6 -16.19 27.16 -0.61
C THR A 6 -15.43 27.70 -1.83
N PHE A 7 -14.10 27.62 -1.81
CA PHE A 7 -13.26 28.06 -2.92
C PHE A 7 -13.55 27.27 -4.20
N ILE A 8 -13.49 25.94 -4.18
CA ILE A 8 -13.75 25.14 -5.39
C ILE A 8 -15.20 25.23 -5.85
N GLU A 9 -16.17 25.35 -4.95
CA GLU A 9 -17.56 25.61 -5.34
C GLU A 9 -17.69 26.94 -6.08
N THR A 10 -16.99 27.98 -5.63
CA THR A 10 -17.02 29.30 -6.29
C THR A 10 -16.50 29.24 -7.73
N TRP A 11 -15.47 28.43 -7.99
CA TRP A 11 -14.74 28.44 -9.26
C TRP A 11 -15.04 27.25 -10.19
N MET A 12 -15.50 26.13 -9.64
CA MET A 12 -15.62 24.85 -10.33
C MET A 12 -17.00 24.20 -10.17
N SER A 13 -18.02 24.93 -9.68
CA SER A 13 -19.37 24.37 -9.48
C SER A 13 -19.90 23.56 -10.68
N PRO A 14 -19.81 24.04 -11.93
CA PRO A 14 -20.32 23.27 -13.07
C PRO A 14 -19.63 21.91 -13.26
N ILE A 15 -18.31 21.86 -12.99
CA ILE A 15 -17.54 20.61 -13.06
C ILE A 15 -17.94 19.69 -11.91
N ILE A 16 -18.11 20.24 -10.71
CA ILE A 16 -18.54 19.49 -9.52
C ILE A 16 -19.91 18.87 -9.77
N ASP A 17 -20.86 19.62 -10.32
CA ASP A 17 -22.21 19.13 -10.61
C ASP A 17 -22.18 17.99 -11.65
N ILE A 18 -21.37 18.10 -12.72
CA ILE A 18 -21.21 17.04 -13.71
C ILE A 18 -20.63 15.77 -13.06
N LEU A 19 -19.59 15.90 -12.24
CA LEU A 19 -18.95 14.77 -11.58
C LEU A 19 -19.86 14.12 -10.52
N GLU A 20 -20.58 14.94 -9.75
CA GLU A 20 -21.58 14.49 -8.79
C GLU A 20 -22.67 13.69 -9.49
N GLN A 21 -23.26 14.23 -10.56
CA GLN A 21 -24.26 13.52 -11.34
C GLN A 21 -23.70 12.25 -11.97
N GLY A 22 -22.46 12.28 -12.46
CA GLY A 22 -21.76 11.09 -12.94
C GLY A 22 -21.69 9.98 -11.88
N LEU A 23 -21.30 10.32 -10.65
CA LEU A 23 -21.27 9.38 -9.52
C LEU A 23 -22.66 8.87 -9.15
N ILE A 24 -23.67 9.74 -9.09
CA ILE A 24 -25.06 9.37 -8.79
C ILE A 24 -25.60 8.40 -9.84
N ASN A 25 -25.32 8.67 -11.12
CA ASN A 25 -25.83 7.85 -12.23
C ASN A 25 -25.26 6.43 -12.25
N ILE A 26 -24.01 6.26 -11.81
CA ILE A 26 -23.40 4.92 -11.69
C ILE A 26 -23.66 4.27 -10.33
N ALA A 27 -24.15 5.02 -9.34
CA ALA A 27 -24.37 4.51 -8.00
C ALA A 27 -25.43 3.40 -8.01
N ILE A 28 -25.11 2.26 -7.38
CA ILE A 28 -26.16 1.31 -7.02
C ILE A 28 -27.08 1.98 -6.00
N LYS A 29 -28.37 2.01 -6.31
CA LYS A 29 -29.40 2.49 -5.38
C LYS A 29 -29.41 1.61 -4.14
N ASN A 30 -29.22 2.22 -2.98
CA ASN A 30 -29.33 1.56 -1.69
C ASN A 30 -30.04 2.50 -0.72
N ASP A 31 -31.09 2.01 -0.08
CA ASP A 31 -31.95 2.79 0.82
C ASP A 31 -31.40 2.87 2.25
N ASP A 32 -30.27 2.21 2.55
CA ASP A 32 -29.61 2.33 3.86
C ASP A 32 -28.81 3.65 3.94
N GLU A 33 -29.24 4.56 4.81
CA GLU A 33 -28.54 5.83 5.06
C GLU A 33 -27.08 5.63 5.53
N ARG A 34 -26.75 4.46 6.09
CA ARG A 34 -25.37 4.12 6.51
C ARG A 34 -24.52 3.56 5.38
N PHE A 35 -25.10 3.38 4.20
CA PHE A 35 -24.39 2.86 3.02
C PHE A 35 -23.32 3.84 2.53
N TRP A 36 -23.59 5.14 2.64
CA TRP A 36 -22.67 6.22 2.28
C TRP A 36 -22.31 7.04 3.51
N THR A 37 -21.08 6.92 4.02
CA THR A 37 -20.59 7.85 5.06
C THR A 37 -20.19 9.20 4.47
N VAL A 38 -20.04 9.30 3.15
CA VAL A 38 -19.67 10.54 2.45
C VAL A 38 -20.64 10.75 1.29
N SER A 39 -21.23 11.95 1.21
CA SER A 39 -22.15 12.30 0.13
C SER A 39 -21.44 12.34 -1.24
N PRO A 40 -22.14 12.12 -2.37
CA PRO A 40 -21.53 12.21 -3.71
C PRO A 40 -20.81 13.54 -3.97
N ARG A 41 -21.38 14.67 -3.52
CA ARG A 41 -20.73 15.98 -3.66
C ARG A 41 -19.44 16.10 -2.84
N GLU A 42 -19.49 15.72 -1.56
CA GLU A 42 -18.29 15.72 -0.70
C GLU A 42 -17.23 14.72 -1.20
N ASN A 43 -17.65 13.62 -1.87
CA ASN A 43 -16.72 12.74 -2.58
C ASN A 43 -15.94 13.48 -3.66
N VAL A 44 -16.62 14.28 -4.49
CA VAL A 44 -15.96 15.09 -5.52
C VAL A 44 -15.03 16.11 -4.88
N HIS A 45 -15.43 16.77 -3.80
CA HIS A 45 -14.54 17.69 -3.06
C HIS A 45 -13.28 17.00 -2.56
N GLN A 46 -13.41 15.81 -1.95
CA GLN A 46 -12.27 15.04 -1.45
C GLN A 46 -11.37 14.53 -2.58
N LEU A 47 -11.93 14.18 -3.75
CA LEU A 47 -11.16 13.83 -4.94
C LEU A 47 -10.32 15.01 -5.43
N LEU A 48 -10.94 16.19 -5.57
CA LEU A 48 -10.24 17.42 -5.96
C LEU A 48 -9.17 17.81 -4.92
N PHE A 49 -9.47 17.62 -3.63
CA PHE A 49 -8.51 17.87 -2.55
C PHE A 49 -7.28 16.95 -2.60
N ALA A 50 -7.40 15.73 -3.14
CA ALA A 50 -6.30 14.80 -3.27
C ALA A 50 -5.33 15.16 -4.43
N ILE A 51 -5.76 15.98 -5.41
CA ILE A 51 -4.95 16.34 -6.60
C ILE A 51 -3.62 17.01 -6.20
N PRO A 52 -3.59 18.06 -5.36
CA PRO A 52 -2.34 18.71 -4.97
C PRO A 52 -1.35 17.75 -4.31
N PHE A 53 -1.82 16.81 -3.48
CA PHE A 53 -0.96 15.80 -2.84
C PHE A 53 -0.35 14.86 -3.88
N CYS A 54 -1.15 14.37 -4.83
CA CYS A 54 -0.66 13.53 -5.93
C CYS A 54 0.40 14.27 -6.78
N LEU A 55 0.18 15.56 -7.06
CA LEU A 55 1.12 16.37 -7.83
C LEU A 55 2.42 16.61 -7.06
N VAL A 56 2.33 16.91 -5.76
CA VAL A 56 3.52 17.07 -4.89
C VAL A 56 4.31 15.76 -4.84
N ASP A 57 3.65 14.62 -4.61
CA ASP A 57 4.29 13.31 -4.59
C ASP A 57 4.95 12.98 -5.94
N LEU A 58 4.30 13.29 -7.05
CA LEU A 58 4.85 13.07 -8.39
C LEU A 58 6.07 13.95 -8.65
N VAL A 59 6.03 15.23 -8.27
CA VAL A 59 7.17 16.16 -8.41
C VAL A 59 8.32 15.72 -7.51
N LEU A 60 8.07 15.40 -6.24
CA LEU A 60 9.09 14.91 -5.31
C LEU A 60 9.69 13.61 -5.81
N CYS A 61 8.86 12.67 -6.28
CA CYS A 61 9.30 11.47 -6.96
C CYS A 61 10.24 11.82 -8.11
N TYR A 62 9.82 12.66 -9.07
CA TYR A 62 10.64 13.04 -10.23
C TYR A 62 11.99 13.68 -9.86
N LEU A 63 12.02 14.54 -8.85
CA LEU A 63 13.24 15.21 -8.39
C LEU A 63 14.20 14.26 -7.64
N ILE A 64 13.63 13.36 -6.84
CA ILE A 64 14.39 12.48 -5.93
C ILE A 64 14.78 11.18 -6.62
N PHE A 65 14.00 10.69 -7.60
CA PHE A 65 14.21 9.39 -8.22
C PHE A 65 15.64 9.26 -8.75
N PRO A 66 16.32 8.14 -8.47
CA PRO A 66 17.65 7.90 -9.03
C PRO A 66 17.56 7.85 -10.56
N LYS A 67 18.28 8.74 -11.26
CA LYS A 67 18.34 8.77 -12.74
C LYS A 67 19.06 7.56 -13.34
N THR A 68 19.79 6.79 -12.52
CA THR A 68 20.51 5.59 -12.93
C THR A 68 20.39 4.54 -11.83
N SER A 69 19.64 3.45 -12.08
CA SER A 69 19.81 2.23 -11.27
C SER A 69 20.94 1.43 -11.90
N THR A 70 22.08 1.32 -11.22
CA THR A 70 23.10 0.36 -11.60
C THR A 70 22.46 -1.03 -11.57
N VAL A 71 22.41 -1.70 -12.72
CA VAL A 71 21.91 -3.07 -12.83
C VAL A 71 22.88 -3.97 -12.07
N HIS A 72 22.55 -4.30 -10.84
CA HIS A 72 23.35 -5.24 -10.07
C HIS A 72 23.06 -6.66 -10.56
N LYS A 73 24.12 -7.38 -10.94
CA LYS A 73 24.05 -8.81 -11.24
C LYS A 73 23.49 -9.54 -10.03
N ASN A 74 22.35 -10.17 -10.21
CA ASN A 74 21.61 -10.78 -9.12
C ASN A 74 22.13 -12.19 -8.84
N GLU A 75 23.11 -12.32 -7.94
CA GLU A 75 23.76 -13.59 -7.61
C GLU A 75 22.83 -14.60 -6.91
N LYS A 76 21.72 -14.14 -6.32
CA LYS A 76 20.79 -14.99 -5.54
C LYS A 76 19.43 -15.18 -6.20
N LYS A 77 19.38 -15.26 -7.54
CA LYS A 77 18.13 -15.34 -8.34
C LYS A 77 17.08 -16.33 -7.79
N TRP A 78 17.48 -17.50 -7.29
CA TRP A 78 16.57 -18.51 -6.74
C TRP A 78 15.75 -18.00 -5.54
N TYR A 79 16.36 -17.17 -4.68
CA TYR A 79 15.72 -16.65 -3.48
C TYR A 79 14.59 -15.66 -3.81
N TYR A 80 14.84 -14.78 -4.77
CA TYR A 80 13.84 -13.85 -5.30
C TYR A 80 12.65 -14.58 -5.89
N ASN A 81 12.93 -15.65 -6.64
CA ASN A 81 11.88 -16.47 -7.23
C ASN A 81 11.01 -17.10 -6.16
N ILE A 82 11.59 -17.61 -5.06
CA ILE A 82 10.79 -18.16 -3.94
C ILE A 82 9.91 -17.08 -3.31
N LEU A 83 10.46 -15.90 -3.02
CA LEU A 83 9.67 -14.80 -2.45
C LEU A 83 8.55 -14.35 -3.42
N GLY A 84 8.86 -14.26 -4.71
CA GLY A 84 7.88 -13.94 -5.75
C GLY A 84 6.77 -15.00 -5.84
N CYS A 85 7.13 -16.28 -5.75
CA CYS A 85 6.16 -17.38 -5.69
C CYS A 85 5.27 -17.29 -4.45
N LEU A 86 5.83 -16.93 -3.29
CA LEU A 86 5.03 -16.71 -2.07
C LEU A 86 4.06 -15.54 -2.23
N CYS A 87 4.48 -14.44 -2.85
CA CYS A 87 3.58 -13.32 -3.18
C CYS A 87 2.40 -13.78 -4.05
N ILE A 88 2.69 -14.53 -5.12
CA ILE A 88 1.67 -15.07 -6.02
C ILE A 88 0.75 -16.06 -5.29
N PHE A 89 1.31 -16.92 -4.44
CA PHE A 89 0.53 -17.83 -3.60
C PHE A 89 -0.47 -17.07 -2.73
N PHE A 90 -0.03 -16.05 -1.98
CA PHE A 90 -0.94 -15.24 -1.16
C PHE A 90 -2.00 -14.53 -2.01
N PHE A 91 -1.63 -14.04 -3.19
CA PHE A 91 -2.57 -13.39 -4.10
C PHE A 91 -3.65 -14.37 -4.59
N ILE A 92 -3.24 -15.57 -5.02
CA ILE A 92 -4.16 -16.64 -5.46
C ILE A 92 -5.09 -17.04 -4.31
N MET A 93 -4.58 -17.20 -3.09
CA MET A 93 -5.41 -17.51 -1.93
C MET A 93 -6.47 -16.43 -1.67
N GLN A 94 -6.09 -15.14 -1.75
CA GLN A 94 -7.07 -14.05 -1.63
C GLN A 94 -8.09 -14.07 -2.76
N LEU A 95 -7.65 -14.30 -4.00
CA LEU A 95 -8.55 -14.42 -5.15
C LEU A 95 -9.58 -15.53 -4.93
N ILE A 96 -9.15 -16.71 -4.46
CA ILE A 96 -10.04 -17.83 -4.12
C ILE A 96 -11.04 -17.41 -3.03
N TYR A 97 -10.58 -16.79 -1.94
CA TYR A 97 -11.49 -16.31 -0.89
C TYR A 97 -12.50 -15.28 -1.41
N LYS A 98 -12.08 -14.33 -2.27
CA LYS A 98 -12.99 -13.32 -2.83
C LYS A 98 -13.98 -13.91 -3.82
N TYR A 99 -13.53 -14.88 -4.63
CA TYR A 99 -14.39 -15.63 -5.54
C TYR A 99 -15.46 -16.43 -4.78
N LEU A 100 -15.06 -17.20 -3.76
CA LEU A 100 -15.99 -18.00 -2.94
C LEU A 100 -17.02 -17.14 -2.18
N ARG A 101 -16.69 -15.88 -1.85
CA ARG A 101 -17.63 -14.93 -1.23
C ARG A 101 -18.46 -14.13 -2.24
N GLY A 102 -18.27 -14.31 -3.54
CA GLY A 102 -18.97 -13.54 -4.57
C GLY A 102 -18.57 -12.05 -4.62
N VAL A 103 -17.41 -11.68 -4.09
CA VAL A 103 -16.91 -10.29 -4.05
C VAL A 103 -15.58 -10.16 -4.79
N ILE A 104 -15.46 -10.81 -5.95
CA ILE A 104 -14.20 -10.91 -6.71
C ILE A 104 -13.57 -9.55 -7.03
N VAL A 105 -14.38 -8.51 -7.25
CA VAL A 105 -13.90 -7.13 -7.51
C VAL A 105 -13.08 -6.57 -6.33
N SER A 106 -13.29 -7.09 -5.11
CA SER A 106 -12.45 -6.75 -3.95
C SER A 106 -11.01 -7.23 -4.06
N ILE A 107 -10.66 -7.99 -5.12
CA ILE A 107 -9.27 -8.31 -5.42
C ILE A 107 -8.45 -7.05 -5.75
N PHE A 108 -9.07 -5.96 -6.20
CA PHE A 108 -8.38 -4.69 -6.45
C PHE A 108 -8.07 -3.87 -5.20
N MET A 109 -8.34 -4.41 -4.00
CA MET A 109 -7.89 -3.76 -2.78
C MET A 109 -6.35 -3.59 -2.77
N PRO A 110 -5.84 -2.46 -2.23
CA PRO A 110 -4.42 -2.10 -2.33
C PRO A 110 -3.44 -3.20 -1.91
N CYS A 111 -3.72 -3.94 -0.82
CA CYS A 111 -2.81 -4.98 -0.33
C CYS A 111 -2.62 -6.15 -1.32
N HIS A 112 -3.65 -6.49 -2.11
CA HIS A 112 -3.57 -7.53 -3.13
C HIS A 112 -2.85 -7.03 -4.39
N CYS A 113 -3.11 -5.79 -4.81
CA CYS A 113 -2.35 -5.14 -5.89
C CYS A 113 -0.87 -5.07 -5.54
N VAL A 114 -0.55 -4.75 -4.27
CA VAL A 114 0.83 -4.75 -3.78
C VAL A 114 1.47 -6.14 -3.88
N LEU A 115 0.78 -7.24 -3.59
CA LEU A 115 1.34 -8.59 -3.79
C LEU A 115 1.76 -8.84 -5.24
N LEU A 116 0.95 -8.42 -6.21
CA LEU A 116 1.27 -8.53 -7.63
C LEU A 116 2.45 -7.65 -8.01
N VAL A 117 2.51 -6.41 -7.52
CA VAL A 117 3.66 -5.54 -7.81
C VAL A 117 4.94 -6.08 -7.16
N GLN A 118 4.86 -6.58 -5.92
CA GLN A 118 5.97 -7.22 -5.24
C GLN A 118 6.47 -8.45 -6.02
N SER A 119 5.58 -9.31 -6.54
CA SER A 119 6.00 -10.46 -7.35
C SER A 119 6.65 -10.04 -8.66
N ILE A 120 6.11 -9.02 -9.35
CA ILE A 120 6.68 -8.48 -10.59
C ILE A 120 8.09 -7.93 -10.35
N VAL A 121 8.28 -7.15 -9.28
CA VAL A 121 9.59 -6.61 -8.90
C VAL A 121 10.58 -7.75 -8.59
N LEU A 122 10.15 -8.77 -7.86
CA LEU A 122 11.01 -9.90 -7.49
C LEU A 122 11.41 -10.77 -8.69
N PHE A 123 10.50 -11.02 -9.64
CA PHE A 123 10.79 -11.86 -10.81
C PHE A 123 11.52 -11.13 -11.92
N PHE A 124 11.11 -9.89 -12.22
CA PHE A 124 11.49 -9.21 -13.46
C PHE A 124 12.35 -7.97 -13.24
N TYR A 125 12.21 -7.30 -12.10
CA TYR A 125 12.87 -6.01 -11.85
C TYR A 125 13.63 -5.96 -10.52
N PRO A 126 14.62 -6.83 -10.30
CA PRO A 126 15.37 -6.89 -9.04
C PRO A 126 16.10 -5.57 -8.69
N GLN A 127 16.35 -4.70 -9.67
CA GLN A 127 16.90 -3.35 -9.45
C GLN A 127 15.92 -2.37 -8.77
N HIS A 128 14.62 -2.68 -8.80
CA HIS A 128 13.55 -1.87 -8.19
C HIS A 128 13.07 -2.45 -6.87
N THR A 129 13.79 -3.41 -6.29
CA THR A 129 13.51 -3.97 -4.95
C THR A 129 13.49 -2.96 -3.81
N PRO A 130 14.12 -1.76 -3.86
CA PRO A 130 13.85 -0.72 -2.88
C PRO A 130 12.37 -0.26 -2.84
N PHE A 131 11.62 -0.45 -3.93
CA PHE A 131 10.17 -0.22 -3.96
C PHE A 131 9.41 -1.11 -2.97
N LEU A 132 9.95 -2.29 -2.63
CA LEU A 132 9.34 -3.22 -1.68
C LEU A 132 9.24 -2.62 -0.28
N TYR A 133 10.12 -1.67 0.08
CA TYR A 133 10.06 -0.96 1.36
C TYR A 133 8.87 -0.03 1.43
N TYR A 134 8.56 0.69 0.35
CA TYR A 134 7.30 1.43 0.27
C TYR A 134 6.10 0.48 0.41
N CYS A 135 6.12 -0.62 -0.34
CA CYS A 135 5.06 -1.63 -0.32
C CYS A 135 4.81 -2.21 1.08
N SER A 136 5.78 -2.18 2.00
CA SER A 136 5.62 -2.65 3.38
C SER A 136 4.88 -1.68 4.31
N CYS A 137 4.82 -0.39 3.95
CA CYS A 137 4.13 0.62 4.76
C CYS A 137 2.61 0.38 4.77
N LEU A 138 2.02 -0.01 3.63
CA LEU A 138 0.59 -0.29 3.51
C LEU A 138 0.13 -1.49 4.37
N PRO A 139 0.80 -2.67 4.32
CA PRO A 139 0.52 -3.79 5.20
C PRO A 139 0.65 -3.45 6.68
N ALA A 140 1.60 -2.59 7.07
CA ALA A 140 1.72 -2.19 8.46
C ALA A 140 0.47 -1.46 8.98
N VAL A 141 -0.10 -0.55 8.18
CA VAL A 141 -1.38 0.10 8.52
C VAL A 141 -2.48 -0.93 8.68
N ALA A 142 -2.54 -1.94 7.81
CA ALA A 142 -3.52 -3.02 7.87
C ALA A 142 -3.30 -3.99 9.07
N LEU A 143 -2.08 -4.06 9.61
CA LEU A 143 -1.78 -4.80 10.85
C LEU A 143 -2.16 -4.00 12.10
N ILE A 144 -1.95 -2.68 12.08
CA ILE A 144 -2.31 -1.78 13.20
C ILE A 144 -3.83 -1.61 13.29
N PHE A 145 -4.51 -1.46 12.15
CA PHE A 145 -5.96 -1.28 12.06
C PHE A 145 -6.58 -2.41 11.22
N PRO A 146 -6.63 -3.65 11.74
CA PRO A 146 -7.08 -4.79 10.96
C PRO A 146 -8.59 -4.74 10.71
N ASP A 147 -9.02 -4.91 9.46
CA ASP A 147 -10.43 -5.15 9.13
C ASP A 147 -10.64 -6.61 8.71
N THR A 148 -10.86 -7.46 9.70
CA THR A 148 -11.07 -8.90 9.50
C THR A 148 -12.52 -9.32 9.74
N LYS A 149 -13.45 -8.36 9.93
CA LYS A 149 -14.87 -8.66 10.21
C LYS A 149 -15.53 -9.40 9.06
N LYS A 150 -15.15 -9.06 7.82
CA LYS A 150 -15.68 -9.67 6.59
C LYS A 150 -15.09 -11.06 6.31
N ASN A 151 -13.99 -11.43 6.98
CA ASN A 151 -13.29 -12.68 6.75
C ASN A 151 -14.01 -13.82 7.48
N ILE A 152 -14.92 -14.49 6.78
CA ILE A 152 -15.82 -15.50 7.36
C ILE A 152 -15.42 -16.94 6.97
N LEU A 153 -14.62 -17.10 5.92
CA LEU A 153 -14.22 -18.42 5.43
C LEU A 153 -13.15 -19.04 6.32
N PHE A 154 -13.07 -20.38 6.29
CA PHE A 154 -12.06 -21.11 7.03
C PHE A 154 -10.65 -20.61 6.67
N PHE A 155 -9.86 -20.34 7.70
CA PHE A 155 -8.48 -19.86 7.59
C PHE A 155 -8.29 -18.48 6.92
N GLU A 156 -9.36 -17.76 6.54
CA GLU A 156 -9.25 -16.44 5.89
C GLU A 156 -8.68 -15.38 6.84
N LYS A 157 -9.09 -15.40 8.12
CA LYS A 157 -8.54 -14.49 9.15
C LYS A 157 -7.05 -14.75 9.45
N PRO A 158 -6.62 -15.99 9.75
CA PRO A 158 -5.19 -16.29 9.86
C PRO A 158 -4.40 -15.92 8.60
N MET A 159 -4.91 -16.26 7.41
CA MET A 159 -4.25 -15.95 6.15
C MET A 159 -4.06 -14.43 5.96
N TYR A 160 -5.05 -13.62 6.36
CA TYR A 160 -4.90 -12.16 6.38
C TYR A 160 -3.67 -11.74 7.19
N PHE A 161 -3.51 -12.20 8.43
CA PHE A 161 -2.37 -11.80 9.26
C PHE A 161 -1.04 -12.34 8.74
N ILE A 162 -1.02 -13.60 8.27
CA ILE A 162 0.19 -14.22 7.69
C ILE A 162 0.65 -13.42 6.47
N GLN A 163 -0.26 -13.14 5.55
CA GLN A 163 0.04 -12.35 4.35
C GLN A 163 0.57 -10.97 4.71
N HIS A 164 -0.13 -10.20 5.54
CA HIS A 164 0.26 -8.82 5.83
C HIS A 164 1.58 -8.76 6.61
N THR A 165 1.81 -9.73 7.51
CA THR A 165 3.10 -9.89 8.20
C THR A 165 4.22 -10.22 7.22
N PHE A 166 3.98 -11.13 6.28
CA PHE A 166 4.95 -11.47 5.23
C PHE A 166 5.30 -10.24 4.38
N GLN A 167 4.30 -9.51 3.88
CA GLN A 167 4.52 -8.30 3.09
C GLN A 167 5.28 -7.22 3.86
N PHE A 168 5.01 -7.08 5.16
CA PHE A 168 5.71 -6.15 6.05
C PHE A 168 7.18 -6.54 6.28
N LEU A 169 7.43 -7.81 6.60
CA LEU A 169 8.77 -8.31 6.94
C LEU A 169 9.67 -8.51 5.71
N MET A 170 9.08 -8.68 4.53
CA MET A 170 9.80 -8.96 3.28
C MET A 170 11.01 -8.04 3.05
N PRO A 171 10.88 -6.70 3.03
CA PRO A 171 12.04 -5.83 2.83
C PRO A 171 12.97 -5.71 4.05
N ILE A 172 12.53 -6.12 5.25
CA ILE A 172 13.32 -5.98 6.50
C ILE A 172 14.25 -7.19 6.67
N VAL A 173 13.66 -8.38 6.68
CA VAL A 173 14.32 -9.64 7.05
C VAL A 173 15.03 -10.25 5.86
N PHE A 174 14.42 -10.16 4.68
CA PHE A 174 14.94 -10.81 3.50
C PHE A 174 15.92 -9.85 2.84
N ASN A 175 17.18 -10.27 2.67
CA ASN A 175 18.18 -9.41 2.05
C ASN A 175 17.95 -9.39 0.53
N VAL A 176 16.92 -8.64 0.12
CA VAL A 176 16.41 -8.55 -1.25
C VAL A 176 17.40 -7.79 -2.15
N THR A 177 18.48 -7.22 -1.64
CA THR A 177 19.54 -6.65 -2.47
C THR A 177 20.89 -6.90 -1.82
N ASN A 178 21.91 -7.24 -2.60
CA ASN A 178 23.29 -7.21 -2.10
C ASN A 178 23.76 -5.79 -1.72
N THR A 179 22.95 -4.76 -2.01
CA THR A 179 23.23 -3.35 -1.76
C THR A 179 22.15 -2.72 -0.88
N ARG A 180 22.52 -1.99 0.18
CA ARG A 180 21.54 -1.23 0.97
C ARG A 180 20.96 -0.11 0.10
N PRO A 181 19.63 0.07 0.03
CA PRO A 181 19.06 1.20 -0.67
C PRO A 181 19.58 2.50 -0.04
N THR A 182 19.89 3.50 -0.84
CA THR A 182 20.21 4.83 -0.29
C THR A 182 18.94 5.48 0.26
N ILE A 183 19.09 6.38 1.23
CA ILE A 183 17.97 7.19 1.77
C ILE A 183 17.22 7.90 0.62
N ARG A 184 17.95 8.42 -0.36
CA ARG A 184 17.37 9.05 -1.56
C ARG A 184 16.51 8.08 -2.37
N GLN A 185 17.02 6.88 -2.65
CA GLN A 185 16.24 5.84 -3.36
C GLN A 185 14.98 5.48 -2.58
N PHE A 186 15.11 5.27 -1.27
CA PHE A 186 13.98 4.98 -0.40
C PHE A 186 12.88 6.03 -0.55
N PHE A 187 13.20 7.32 -0.37
CA PHE A 187 12.21 8.39 -0.49
C PHE A 187 11.63 8.51 -1.91
N GLY A 188 12.45 8.35 -2.95
CA GLY A 188 11.95 8.39 -4.34
C GLY A 188 10.89 7.32 -4.61
N TYR A 189 11.14 6.07 -4.20
CA TYR A 189 10.16 4.99 -4.32
C TYR A 189 8.97 5.14 -3.37
N TYR A 190 9.19 5.73 -2.20
CA TYR A 190 8.12 6.02 -1.26
C TYR A 190 7.11 7.01 -1.85
N PHE A 191 7.57 8.16 -2.36
CA PHE A 191 6.70 9.16 -2.99
C PHE A 191 6.00 8.61 -4.23
N PHE A 192 6.73 7.85 -5.07
CA PHE A 192 6.12 7.16 -6.20
C PHE A 192 5.01 6.21 -5.76
N GLY A 193 5.25 5.46 -4.68
CA GLY A 193 4.29 4.56 -4.10
C GLY A 193 3.05 5.27 -3.58
N VAL A 194 3.21 6.32 -2.77
CA VAL A 194 2.08 7.10 -2.23
C VAL A 194 1.25 7.68 -3.36
N PHE A 195 1.90 8.25 -4.39
CA PHE A 195 1.23 8.70 -5.61
C PHE A 195 0.36 7.60 -6.23
N LEU A 196 0.92 6.40 -6.46
CA LEU A 196 0.16 5.27 -7.01
C LEU A 196 -0.99 4.82 -6.11
N PHE A 197 -0.78 4.82 -4.79
CA PHE A 197 -1.81 4.48 -3.82
C PHE A 197 -2.97 5.48 -3.83
N LEU A 198 -2.68 6.78 -3.85
CA LEU A 198 -3.72 7.81 -3.95
C LEU A 198 -4.46 7.73 -5.27
N LEU A 199 -3.74 7.51 -6.38
CA LEU A 199 -4.35 7.31 -7.69
C LEU A 199 -5.33 6.13 -7.66
N LEU A 200 -4.88 4.98 -7.15
CA LEU A 200 -5.69 3.77 -7.03
C LEU A 200 -6.89 3.99 -6.10
N ALA A 201 -6.66 4.47 -4.87
CA ALA A 201 -7.69 4.57 -3.85
C ALA A 201 -8.75 5.61 -4.20
N PHE A 202 -8.34 6.84 -4.53
CA PHE A 202 -9.29 7.92 -4.79
C PHE A 202 -9.86 7.84 -6.20
N TYR A 203 -9.04 7.70 -7.25
CA TYR A 203 -9.53 7.90 -8.62
C TYR A 203 -10.04 6.61 -9.27
N VAL A 204 -9.57 5.44 -8.82
CA VAL A 204 -10.05 4.16 -9.34
C VAL A 204 -11.06 3.53 -8.39
N MET A 205 -10.76 3.40 -7.09
CA MET A 205 -11.63 2.66 -6.19
C MET A 205 -12.92 3.41 -5.83
N VAL A 206 -12.95 4.75 -5.83
CA VAL A 206 -14.21 5.50 -5.60
C VAL A 206 -15.26 5.18 -6.66
N PRO A 207 -15.05 5.43 -7.97
CA PRO A 207 -16.09 5.17 -8.97
C PRO A 207 -16.48 3.67 -9.02
N PHE A 208 -15.53 2.76 -8.84
CA PHE A 208 -15.85 1.32 -8.75
C PHE A 208 -16.67 0.97 -7.51
N SER A 209 -16.42 1.62 -6.37
CA SER A 209 -17.22 1.41 -5.16
C SER A 209 -18.65 1.90 -5.37
N TYR A 210 -18.82 3.04 -6.05
CA TYR A 210 -20.13 3.54 -6.44
C TYR A 210 -20.86 2.56 -7.39
N ALA A 211 -20.17 2.11 -8.44
CA ALA A 211 -20.72 1.22 -9.46
C ALA A 211 -21.07 -0.19 -8.96
N THR A 212 -20.37 -0.68 -7.93
CA THR A 212 -20.57 -2.04 -7.41
C THR A 212 -21.28 -2.09 -6.07
N GLY A 213 -21.44 -0.95 -5.40
CA GLY A 213 -21.93 -0.87 -4.02
C GLY A 213 -21.00 -1.54 -2.99
N LEU A 214 -19.84 -2.04 -3.41
CA LEU A 214 -18.85 -2.62 -2.52
C LEU A 214 -17.99 -1.50 -1.94
N ASN A 215 -17.73 -1.57 -0.64
CA ASN A 215 -16.83 -0.62 0.02
C ASN A 215 -15.35 -0.94 -0.27
N LEU A 216 -14.94 -0.79 -1.53
CA LEU A 216 -13.58 -1.08 -1.99
C LEU A 216 -12.64 -0.03 -1.42
N SER A 217 -11.51 -0.49 -0.87
CA SER A 217 -10.52 0.37 -0.21
C SER A 217 -11.08 1.32 0.85
N PHE A 218 -12.25 1.01 1.43
CA PHE A 218 -12.96 1.88 2.37
C PHE A 218 -13.33 3.25 1.77
N MET A 219 -13.81 3.28 0.52
CA MET A 219 -14.21 4.53 -0.13
C MET A 219 -15.65 4.98 0.19
N LEU A 220 -16.54 4.08 0.60
CA LEU A 220 -17.94 4.39 0.94
C LEU A 220 -18.14 4.67 2.43
N TYR A 221 -17.53 3.84 3.27
CA TYR A 221 -17.60 3.96 4.73
C TYR A 221 -16.30 3.52 5.41
N TYR A 222 -16.05 4.00 6.63
CA TYR A 222 -14.83 3.71 7.36
C TYR A 222 -14.75 2.24 7.81
N PRO A 223 -13.54 1.65 7.91
CA PRO A 223 -13.36 0.33 8.52
C PRO A 223 -13.78 0.36 10.00
N HIS A 224 -14.29 -0.78 10.49
CA HIS A 224 -14.71 -0.91 11.89
C HIS A 224 -13.58 -0.50 12.87
N SER A 225 -12.38 -0.99 12.63
CA SER A 225 -11.16 -0.73 13.42
C SER A 225 -10.51 0.62 13.16
N SER A 226 -11.02 1.43 12.23
CA SER A 226 -10.42 2.73 11.92
C SER A 226 -10.55 3.69 13.11
N PRO A 227 -9.48 4.41 13.48
CA PRO A 227 -9.56 5.48 14.46
C PRO A 227 -10.29 6.71 13.92
N TRP A 228 -10.45 6.82 12.59
CA TRP A 228 -11.14 7.93 11.94
C TRP A 228 -12.58 7.56 11.62
N LYS A 229 -13.51 8.46 11.96
CA LYS A 229 -14.95 8.30 11.80
C LYS A 229 -15.55 9.55 11.16
N GLY A 230 -16.79 9.44 10.66
CA GLY A 230 -17.52 10.53 10.01
C GLY A 230 -16.99 10.86 8.61
N GLU A 231 -17.54 11.88 7.96
CA GLU A 231 -17.34 12.14 6.51
C GLU A 231 -15.88 12.43 6.12
N ARG A 232 -15.06 12.89 7.07
CA ARG A 232 -13.66 13.27 6.86
C ARG A 232 -12.67 12.12 7.07
N TYR A 233 -13.13 10.89 7.33
CA TYR A 233 -12.24 9.77 7.69
C TYR A 233 -11.19 9.47 6.61
N ARG A 234 -11.54 9.60 5.32
CA ARG A 234 -10.63 9.32 4.20
C ARG A 234 -9.51 10.33 4.11
N LEU A 235 -9.81 11.60 4.33
CA LEU A 235 -8.80 12.66 4.37
C LEU A 235 -7.84 12.44 5.53
N ASN A 236 -8.35 12.09 6.71
CA ASN A 236 -7.50 11.79 7.85
C ASN A 236 -6.62 10.55 7.60
N ALA A 237 -7.18 9.50 6.98
CA ALA A 237 -6.40 8.33 6.56
C ALA A 237 -5.34 8.68 5.49
N MET A 238 -5.68 9.54 4.53
CA MET A 238 -4.75 10.05 3.52
C MET A 238 -3.59 10.80 4.17
N LEU A 239 -3.87 11.76 5.05
CA LEU A 239 -2.84 12.53 5.75
C LEU A 239 -1.98 11.61 6.63
N PHE A 240 -2.59 10.62 7.28
CA PHE A 240 -1.85 9.62 8.06
C PHE A 240 -0.90 8.81 7.17
N VAL A 241 -1.37 8.28 6.04
CA VAL A 241 -0.52 7.51 5.11
C VAL A 241 0.58 8.39 4.51
N HIS A 242 0.28 9.65 4.19
CA HIS A 242 1.21 10.58 3.57
C HIS A 242 2.27 11.08 4.57
N TYR A 243 1.91 11.53 5.78
CA TYR A 243 2.87 12.07 6.76
C TYR A 243 3.47 11.01 7.67
N LEU A 244 2.65 10.16 8.28
CA LEU A 244 3.16 9.12 9.17
C LEU A 244 3.86 8.03 8.37
N GLY A 245 3.50 7.83 7.10
CA GLY A 245 4.24 6.94 6.23
C GLY A 245 5.69 7.38 6.00
N TRP A 246 6.04 8.67 6.10
CA TRP A 246 7.44 9.11 6.04
C TRP A 246 8.21 8.59 7.24
N ILE A 247 7.66 8.79 8.43
CA ILE A 247 8.24 8.35 9.69
C ILE A 247 8.33 6.83 9.71
N PHE A 248 7.24 6.15 9.34
CA PHE A 248 7.17 4.70 9.31
C PHE A 248 8.14 4.10 8.30
N GLY A 249 8.20 4.68 7.11
CA GLY A 249 9.14 4.33 6.07
C GLY A 249 10.59 4.44 6.52
N PHE A 250 10.92 5.54 7.20
CA PHE A 250 12.23 5.75 7.81
C PHE A 250 12.51 4.69 8.88
N VAL A 251 11.58 4.43 9.79
CA VAL A 251 11.71 3.37 10.81
C VAL A 251 11.96 2.00 10.17
N VAL A 252 11.18 1.61 9.16
CA VAL A 252 11.35 0.34 8.44
C VAL A 252 12.73 0.25 7.78
N TYR A 253 13.18 1.34 7.15
CA TYR A 253 14.52 1.42 6.58
C TYR A 253 15.61 1.19 7.65
N TYR A 254 15.53 1.84 8.81
CA TYR A 254 16.50 1.64 9.89
C TYR A 254 16.41 0.25 10.53
N LEU A 255 15.20 -0.31 10.68
CA LEU A 255 15.02 -1.68 11.15
C LEU A 255 15.72 -2.68 10.22
N HIS A 256 15.61 -2.48 8.90
CA HIS A 256 16.37 -3.27 7.94
C HIS A 256 17.88 -3.12 8.15
N VAL A 257 18.39 -1.89 8.24
CA VAL A 257 19.84 -1.64 8.44
C VAL A 257 20.35 -2.31 9.72
N LEU A 258 19.61 -2.18 10.82
CA LEU A 258 19.93 -2.78 12.11
C LEU A 258 19.90 -4.31 12.03
N PHE A 259 18.88 -4.89 11.40
CA PHE A 259 18.76 -6.33 11.23
C PHE A 259 19.92 -6.90 10.39
N GLN A 260 20.26 -6.25 9.27
CA GLN A 260 21.40 -6.67 8.46
C GLN A 260 22.73 -6.57 9.22
N TRP A 261 22.92 -5.50 9.99
CA TRP A 261 24.09 -5.37 10.87
C TRP A 261 24.15 -6.49 11.91
N PHE A 262 23.03 -6.81 12.56
CA PHE A 262 22.96 -7.89 13.55
C PHE A 262 23.34 -9.25 12.94
N ILE A 263 22.73 -9.61 11.81
CA ILE A 263 23.02 -10.88 11.11
C ILE A 263 24.49 -10.95 10.70
N GLN A 264 25.06 -9.88 10.15
CA GLN A 264 26.47 -9.85 9.76
C GLN A 264 27.40 -10.08 10.96
N ASN A 265 27.16 -9.41 12.09
CA ASN A 265 27.99 -9.58 13.29
C ASN A 265 27.84 -10.96 13.93
N VAL A 266 26.62 -11.48 14.03
CA VAL A 266 26.38 -12.84 14.57
C VAL A 266 27.05 -13.88 13.68
N LEU A 267 26.90 -13.79 12.36
CA LEU A 267 27.56 -14.72 11.43
C LEU A 267 29.09 -14.62 11.48
N MET A 268 29.65 -13.42 11.71
CA MET A 268 31.10 -13.24 11.90
C MET A 268 31.58 -13.93 13.18
N LEU A 269 30.83 -13.84 14.28
CA LEU A 269 31.14 -14.54 15.53
C LEU A 269 31.12 -16.06 15.34
N PHE A 270 30.12 -16.61 14.65
CA PHE A 270 30.09 -18.05 14.35
C PHE A 270 31.25 -18.51 13.46
N LYS A 271 31.65 -17.70 12.49
CA LYS A 271 32.80 -18.00 11.62
C LYS A 271 34.13 -17.95 12.37
N SER A 272 34.32 -17.01 13.29
CA SER A 272 35.55 -16.95 14.09
C SER A 272 35.66 -18.15 15.04
N THR A 273 34.55 -18.57 15.66
CA THR A 273 34.51 -19.77 16.52
C THR A 273 34.78 -21.06 15.73
N GLN A 274 34.28 -21.19 14.50
CA GLN A 274 34.58 -22.36 13.65
C GLN A 274 36.04 -22.40 13.17
N ARG A 275 36.67 -21.24 12.98
CA ARG A 275 38.07 -21.16 12.56
C ARG A 275 39.02 -21.54 13.70
N SER A 276 38.75 -21.04 14.91
CA SER A 276 39.47 -21.45 16.13
C SER A 276 39.38 -22.96 16.40
N LYS A 277 38.20 -23.59 16.22
CA LYS A 277 38.05 -25.05 16.35
C LYS A 277 38.73 -25.91 15.26
N LYS A 278 39.18 -25.31 14.16
CA LYS A 278 39.93 -26.01 13.10
C LYS A 278 41.44 -25.89 13.26
N GLU A 279 41.90 -25.01 14.14
CA GLU A 279 43.31 -24.74 14.41
C GLU A 279 43.81 -25.42 15.70
N GLU A 280 42.91 -26.09 16.44
CA GLU A 280 43.20 -27.07 17.51
C GLU A 280 43.13 -28.50 16.99
#